data_AF-A0A9E6TT46-F1
#
_entry.id   AF-A0A9E6TT46-F1
#
_cell.length_a   1.000
_cell.length_b   1.000
_cell.length_c   1.000
_cell.angle_alpha   90.00
_cell.angle_beta   90.00
_cell.angle_gamma   90.00
#
_symmetry.space_group_name_H-M   'P 1'
#
loop_
_entity.id
_entity.type
_entity.pdbx_description
1 polymer ?
#
loop_
_entity_poly.entity_id
_entity_poly.type
_entity_poly.pdbx_seq_one_letter_code
_entity_poly.pdbx_strand_id
1 'polypeptide(L)'
;MERFIENAMYASRWLLAPIYFGLSLGLLALALKFFQEVFHVIPNVFSMAESELILVLLSMIDMALVGGLLVMVMMSGYENFVSQLDISDDKEKLSWLGKMDSTSLKMKVAASIVAISSIHLLRVFMDAKNVDPVHLQWYVIIHMTFVISAFAMGYLDKLTKH
;
A
#
# COMPACT_ATOMS: atom_id res chain seq x y z
N MET A 1 -11.09 41.42 0.38
CA MET A 1 -9.79 40.71 0.26
C MET A 1 -9.92 39.28 0.79
N GLU A 2 -10.58 39.05 1.93
CA GLU A 2 -10.87 37.70 2.49
C GLU A 2 -11.55 36.74 1.50
N ARG A 3 -12.65 37.14 0.83
CA ARG A 3 -13.35 36.26 -0.14
C ARG A 3 -12.48 35.78 -1.32
N PHE A 4 -11.47 36.57 -1.73
CA PHE A 4 -10.55 36.15 -2.78
C PHE A 4 -9.58 35.08 -2.27
N ILE A 5 -9.07 35.25 -1.05
CA ILE A 5 -8.19 34.29 -0.39
C ILE A 5 -8.95 32.98 -0.12
N GLU A 6 -10.18 33.05 0.39
CA GLU A 6 -11.03 31.88 0.64
C GLU A 6 -11.33 31.10 -0.65
N ASN A 7 -11.70 31.81 -1.73
CA ASN A 7 -11.96 31.17 -3.02
C ASN A 7 -10.70 30.56 -3.63
N ALA A 8 -9.54 31.22 -3.51
CA ALA A 8 -8.26 30.69 -3.95
C ALA A 8 -7.84 29.45 -3.14
N MET A 9 -8.01 29.48 -1.82
CA MET A 9 -7.75 28.32 -0.95
C MET A 9 -8.68 27.16 -1.28
N TYR A 10 -9.97 27.40 -1.52
CA TYR A 10 -10.92 26.34 -1.90
C TYR A 10 -10.61 25.77 -3.30
N ALA A 11 -10.25 26.62 -4.26
CA ALA A 11 -9.89 26.20 -5.61
C ALA A 11 -8.60 25.34 -5.63
N SER A 12 -7.68 25.55 -4.68
CA SER A 12 -6.42 24.80 -4.60
C SER A 12 -6.60 23.28 -4.50
N ARG A 13 -7.76 22.80 -4.04
CA ARG A 13 -8.09 21.36 -3.99
C ARG A 13 -7.98 20.67 -5.35
N TRP A 14 -8.24 21.39 -6.45
CA TRP A 14 -8.12 20.85 -7.80
C TRP A 14 -6.68 20.52 -8.20
N LEU A 15 -5.68 21.06 -7.51
CA LEU A 15 -4.28 20.66 -7.68
C LEU A 15 -4.03 19.18 -7.35
N LEU A 16 -4.88 18.57 -6.53
CA LEU A 16 -4.80 17.15 -6.20
C LEU A 16 -5.30 16.25 -7.35
N ALA A 17 -6.17 16.75 -8.24
CA ALA A 17 -6.72 15.92 -9.32
C ALA A 17 -5.61 15.39 -10.29
N PRO A 18 -4.66 16.21 -10.77
CA PRO A 18 -3.50 15.72 -11.52
C PRO A 18 -2.61 14.74 -10.73
N ILE A 19 -2.50 14.91 -9.40
CA ILE A 19 -1.72 14.01 -8.55
C ILE A 19 -2.37 12.62 -8.52
N TYR A 20 -3.69 12.55 -8.33
CA TYR A 20 -4.43 11.28 -8.38
C TYR A 20 -4.38 10.63 -9.76
N PHE A 21 -4.37 11.42 -10.84
CA PHE A 21 -4.09 10.89 -12.18
C PHE A 21 -2.67 10.31 -12.29
N GLY A 22 -1.67 10.99 -11.73
CA GLY A 22 -0.30 10.46 -11.61
C GLY A 22 -0.23 9.13 -10.87
N LEU A 23 -1.01 8.97 -9.78
CA LEU A 23 -1.11 7.69 -9.07
C LEU A 23 -1.74 6.59 -9.94
N SER A 24 -2.69 6.91 -10.82
CA SER A 24 -3.23 5.95 -11.80
C SER A 24 -2.15 5.46 -12.78
N LEU A 25 -1.28 6.36 -13.25
CA LEU A 25 -0.13 5.98 -14.07
C LEU A 25 0.88 5.12 -13.29
N GLY A 26 1.09 5.42 -12.01
CA GLY A 26 1.90 4.59 -11.11
C GLY A 26 1.33 3.18 -10.96
N LEU A 27 0.00 3.05 -10.82
CA LEU A 27 -0.67 1.75 -10.76
C LEU A 27 -0.49 0.97 -12.08
N LEU A 28 -0.57 1.63 -13.23
CA LEU A 28 -0.27 1.02 -14.54
C LEU A 28 1.19 0.54 -14.60
N ALA A 29 2.14 1.35 -14.17
CA ALA A 29 3.55 0.95 -14.13
C ALA A 29 3.78 -0.27 -13.23
N LEU A 30 3.11 -0.32 -12.06
CA LEU A 30 3.17 -1.45 -11.16
C LEU A 30 2.56 -2.72 -11.79
N ALA A 31 1.43 -2.59 -12.49
CA ALA A 31 0.82 -3.71 -13.22
C ALA A 31 1.75 -4.24 -14.33
N LEU A 32 2.39 -3.36 -15.11
CA LEU A 32 3.37 -3.75 -16.12
C LEU A 32 4.55 -4.50 -15.48
N LYS A 33 5.05 -4.02 -14.34
CA LYS A 33 6.14 -4.68 -13.61
C LYS A 33 5.74 -6.06 -13.09
N PHE A 34 4.51 -6.20 -12.58
CA PHE A 34 3.95 -7.48 -12.14
C PHE A 34 3.92 -8.50 -13.28
N PHE A 35 3.38 -8.13 -14.45
CA PHE A 35 3.34 -9.04 -15.60
C PHE A 35 4.73 -9.34 -16.15
N GLN A 36 5.65 -8.38 -16.13
CA GLN A 36 7.06 -8.64 -16.46
C GLN A 36 7.65 -9.75 -15.58
N GLU A 37 7.39 -9.71 -14.27
CA GLU A 37 7.87 -10.73 -13.32
C GLU A 37 7.24 -12.10 -13.63
N VAL A 38 5.94 -12.14 -13.93
CA VAL A 38 5.23 -13.38 -14.33
C VAL A 38 5.91 -14.03 -15.55
N PHE A 39 6.21 -13.23 -16.58
CA PHE A 39 6.88 -13.73 -17.78
C PHE A 39 8.32 -14.17 -17.53
N HIS A 40 8.97 -13.66 -16.47
CA HIS A 40 10.30 -14.10 -16.06
C HIS A 40 10.26 -15.43 -15.27
N VAL A 41 9.23 -15.65 -14.46
CA VAL A 41 9.11 -16.83 -13.58
C VAL A 41 8.62 -18.07 -14.32
N ILE A 42 7.60 -17.94 -15.17
CA ILE A 42 6.95 -19.08 -15.84
C ILE A 42 7.96 -20.01 -16.54
N PRO A 43 8.92 -19.52 -17.34
CA PRO A 43 9.87 -20.39 -18.02
C PRO A 43 10.84 -21.10 -17.07
N ASN A 44 11.13 -20.49 -15.92
CA ASN A 44 12.17 -20.95 -14.98
C ASN A 44 11.62 -21.81 -13.83
N VAL A 45 10.30 -21.94 -13.71
CA VAL A 45 9.63 -22.56 -12.55
C VAL A 45 10.11 -23.98 -12.24
N PHE A 46 10.46 -24.78 -13.26
CA PHE A 46 10.93 -26.16 -13.09
C PHE A 46 12.43 -26.26 -12.78
N SER A 47 13.19 -25.18 -12.99
CA SER A 47 14.64 -25.13 -12.76
C SER A 47 15.02 -24.35 -11.50
N MET A 48 14.11 -23.54 -10.95
CA MET A 48 14.32 -22.75 -9.75
C MET A 48 14.33 -23.62 -8.48
N ALA A 49 15.12 -23.21 -7.49
CA ALA A 49 15.01 -23.78 -6.16
C ALA A 49 13.68 -23.37 -5.51
N GLU A 50 13.14 -24.22 -4.62
CA GLU A 50 11.88 -23.95 -3.93
C GLU A 50 11.91 -22.63 -3.14
N SER A 51 13.04 -22.34 -2.48
CA SER A 51 13.24 -21.07 -1.77
C SER A 51 13.12 -19.87 -2.71
N GLU A 52 13.75 -19.93 -3.87
CA GLU A 52 13.75 -18.87 -4.88
C GLU A 52 12.34 -18.61 -5.42
N LEU A 53 11.58 -19.67 -5.72
CA LEU A 53 10.19 -19.57 -6.14
C LEU A 53 9.33 -18.88 -5.07
N ILE A 54 9.50 -19.25 -3.80
CA ILE A 54 8.79 -18.61 -2.68
C ILE A 54 9.14 -17.11 -2.61
N LEU A 55 10.42 -16.73 -2.77
CA LEU A 55 10.83 -15.32 -2.74
C LEU A 55 10.19 -14.49 -3.85
N VAL A 56 10.08 -15.05 -5.06
CA VAL A 56 9.45 -14.31 -6.16
C VAL A 56 7.94 -14.19 -5.95
N LEU A 57 7.26 -15.24 -5.50
CA LEU A 57 5.84 -15.19 -5.15
C LEU A 57 5.56 -14.15 -4.06
N LEU A 58 6.40 -14.08 -3.03
CA LEU A 58 6.33 -13.06 -1.99
C LEU A 58 6.45 -11.64 -2.57
N SER A 59 7.41 -11.42 -3.49
CA SER A 59 7.54 -10.13 -4.18
C SER A 59 6.32 -9.78 -5.04
N MET A 60 5.68 -10.77 -5.66
CA MET A 60 4.45 -10.58 -6.43
C MET A 60 3.25 -10.22 -5.55
N ILE A 61 3.14 -10.86 -4.38
CA ILE A 61 2.14 -10.51 -3.36
C ILE A 61 2.34 -9.07 -2.88
N ASP A 62 3.58 -8.66 -2.61
CA ASP A 62 3.90 -7.29 -2.19
C ASP A 62 3.46 -6.26 -3.25
N MET A 63 3.74 -6.52 -4.53
CA MET A 63 3.27 -5.65 -5.62
C MET A 63 1.74 -5.53 -5.62
N ALA A 64 1.01 -6.65 -5.46
CA ALA A 64 -0.45 -6.64 -5.40
C ALA A 64 -0.98 -5.85 -4.19
N LEU A 65 -0.36 -6.01 -3.00
CA LEU A 65 -0.71 -5.25 -1.80
C LEU A 65 -0.49 -3.75 -1.98
N VAL A 66 0.65 -3.35 -2.55
CA VAL A 66 0.97 -1.95 -2.87
C VAL A 66 -0.05 -1.40 -3.88
N GLY A 67 -0.41 -2.17 -4.90
CA GLY A 67 -1.44 -1.78 -5.87
C GLY A 67 -2.81 -1.55 -5.22
N GLY A 68 -3.24 -2.46 -4.33
CA GLY A 68 -4.49 -2.30 -3.58
C GLY A 68 -4.48 -1.05 -2.68
N LEU A 69 -3.36 -0.77 -2.02
CA LEU A 69 -3.18 0.43 -1.21
C LEU A 69 -3.22 1.71 -2.05
N LEU A 70 -2.57 1.72 -3.23
CA LEU A 70 -2.61 2.85 -4.16
C LEU A 70 -4.04 3.17 -4.59
N VAL A 71 -4.82 2.15 -4.97
CA VAL A 71 -6.24 2.32 -5.34
C VAL A 71 -7.03 2.91 -4.17
N MET A 72 -6.81 2.38 -2.96
CA MET A 72 -7.47 2.83 -1.75
C MET A 72 -7.18 4.31 -1.44
N VAL A 73 -5.91 4.71 -1.47
CA VAL A 73 -5.48 6.09 -1.23
C VAL A 73 -5.98 7.04 -2.32
N MET A 74 -5.95 6.60 -3.58
CA MET A 74 -6.39 7.39 -4.72
C MET A 74 -7.89 7.68 -4.66
N MET A 75 -8.72 6.65 -4.48
CA MET A 75 -10.19 6.82 -4.45
C MET A 75 -10.64 7.59 -3.21
N SER A 76 -10.17 7.20 -2.03
CA SER A 76 -10.53 7.88 -0.77
C SER A 76 -9.99 9.32 -0.73
N GLY A 77 -8.79 9.56 -1.24
CA GLY A 77 -8.23 10.90 -1.33
C GLY A 77 -9.03 11.80 -2.28
N TYR A 78 -9.38 11.29 -3.46
CA TYR A 78 -10.16 12.06 -4.44
C TYR A 78 -11.56 12.42 -3.90
N GLU A 79 -12.26 11.46 -3.31
CA GLU A 79 -13.60 11.68 -2.76
C GLU A 79 -13.61 12.68 -1.61
N ASN A 80 -12.63 12.59 -0.69
CA ASN A 80 -12.54 13.46 0.48
C ASN A 80 -12.09 14.89 0.14
N PHE A 81 -11.21 15.06 -0.86
CA PHE A 81 -10.54 16.34 -1.08
C PHE A 81 -10.90 17.03 -2.40
N VAL A 82 -11.30 16.31 -3.45
CA VAL A 82 -11.55 16.89 -4.78
C VAL A 82 -13.04 16.95 -5.10
N SER A 83 -13.67 15.79 -5.27
CA SER A 83 -15.06 15.68 -5.74
C SER A 83 -15.66 14.36 -5.31
N GLN A 84 -16.96 14.36 -5.03
CA GLN A 84 -17.71 13.12 -4.87
C GLN A 84 -17.66 12.33 -6.18
N LEU A 85 -17.42 11.03 -6.06
CA LEU A 85 -17.44 10.09 -7.18
C LEU A 85 -18.88 9.62 -7.39
N ASP A 86 -19.60 10.25 -8.33
CA ASP A 86 -20.93 9.79 -8.72
C ASP A 86 -20.82 8.62 -9.70
N ILE A 87 -20.65 7.42 -9.14
CA ILE A 87 -20.65 6.16 -9.88
C ILE A 87 -22.09 5.66 -9.94
N SER A 88 -22.63 5.53 -11.14
CA SER A 88 -23.99 5.07 -11.40
C SER A 88 -24.29 3.72 -10.74
N ASP A 89 -25.51 3.56 -10.22
CA ASP A 89 -25.93 2.42 -9.38
C ASP A 89 -25.97 1.07 -10.12
N ASP A 90 -25.82 1.07 -11.44
CA ASP A 90 -25.68 -0.13 -12.28
C ASP A 90 -24.27 -0.76 -12.24
N LYS A 91 -23.27 -0.06 -11.68
CA LYS A 91 -21.92 -0.59 -11.52
C LYS A 91 -21.74 -1.18 -10.12
N GLU A 92 -21.13 -2.36 -10.03
CA GLU A 92 -20.77 -2.99 -8.75
C GLU A 92 -19.89 -2.05 -7.91
N LYS A 93 -20.52 -1.33 -6.97
CA LYS A 93 -19.80 -0.57 -5.94
C LYS A 93 -19.19 -1.57 -4.97
N LEU A 94 -17.87 -1.56 -4.85
CA LEU A 94 -17.19 -2.38 -3.85
C LEU A 94 -17.66 -1.98 -2.46
N SER A 95 -18.01 -2.95 -1.62
CA SER A 95 -18.65 -2.73 -0.30
C SER A 95 -17.82 -1.88 0.69
N TRP A 96 -16.55 -1.65 0.39
CA TRP A 96 -15.63 -0.84 1.19
C TRP A 96 -15.60 0.65 0.80
N LEU A 97 -16.05 1.02 -0.40
CA LEU A 97 -15.89 2.40 -0.92
C LEU A 97 -16.60 3.43 -0.03
N GLY A 98 -17.82 3.15 0.42
CA GLY A 98 -18.62 4.06 1.24
C GLY A 98 -18.42 3.95 2.76
N LYS A 99 -17.50 3.10 3.23
CA LYS A 99 -17.24 2.87 4.67
C LYS A 99 -15.83 3.26 5.11
N MET A 100 -15.07 3.89 4.23
CA MET A 100 -13.69 4.25 4.49
C MET A 100 -13.58 5.60 5.21
N ASP A 101 -13.54 5.56 6.54
CA ASP A 101 -13.12 6.72 7.34
C ASP A 101 -11.58 6.82 7.41
N SER A 102 -11.06 8.01 7.70
CA SER A 102 -9.62 8.29 7.78
C SER A 102 -8.89 7.49 8.87
N THR A 103 -9.62 6.96 9.86
CA THR A 103 -9.09 6.17 10.98
C THR A 103 -8.88 4.71 10.55
N SER A 104 -9.83 4.14 9.81
CA SER A 104 -9.76 2.83 9.18
C SER A 104 -8.65 2.76 8.13
N LEU A 105 -8.38 3.87 7.43
CA LEU A 105 -7.28 3.98 6.49
C LEU A 105 -5.92 3.88 7.20
N LYS A 106 -5.71 4.62 8.29
CA LYS A 106 -4.45 4.59 9.06
C LYS A 106 -4.13 3.17 9.55
N MET A 107 -5.13 2.47 10.09
CA MET A 107 -4.98 1.10 10.57
C MET A 107 -4.65 0.12 9.43
N LYS A 108 -5.32 0.24 8.28
CA LYS A 108 -5.06 -0.61 7.10
C LYS A 108 -3.66 -0.37 6.52
N VAL A 109 -3.21 0.89 6.48
CA VAL A 109 -1.86 1.24 6.03
C VAL A 109 -0.81 0.65 6.98
N ALA A 110 -0.97 0.83 8.29
CA ALA A 110 -0.04 0.29 9.29
C ALA A 110 0.05 -1.25 9.22
N ALA A 111 -1.10 -1.93 9.11
CA ALA A 111 -1.13 -3.38 8.94
C ALA A 111 -0.44 -3.84 7.66
N SER A 112 -0.62 -3.11 6.55
CA SER A 112 0.02 -3.42 5.26
C SER A 112 1.55 -3.24 5.33
N ILE A 113 2.04 -2.19 5.99
CA ILE A 113 3.47 -1.95 6.19
C ILE A 113 4.10 -3.08 7.01
N VAL A 114 3.44 -3.50 8.09
CA VAL A 114 3.91 -4.62 8.92
C VAL A 114 3.97 -5.91 8.10
N ALA A 115 2.92 -6.22 7.33
CA ALA A 115 2.86 -7.42 6.50
C ALA A 115 3.98 -7.46 5.43
N ILE A 116 4.16 -6.37 4.67
CA ILE A 116 5.23 -6.26 3.66
C ILE A 116 6.60 -6.39 4.32
N SER A 117 6.80 -5.76 5.48
CA SER A 117 8.06 -5.87 6.23
C SER A 117 8.31 -7.28 6.75
N SER A 118 7.29 -8.03 7.19
CA SER A 118 7.42 -9.44 7.59
C SER A 118 7.84 -10.33 6.42
N ILE A 119 7.23 -10.11 5.25
CA ILE A 119 7.56 -10.83 4.02
C ILE A 119 9.01 -10.57 3.61
N HIS A 120 9.44 -9.31 3.65
CA HIS A 120 10.82 -8.95 3.36
C HIS A 120 11.82 -9.57 4.35
N LEU A 121 11.49 -9.55 5.64
CA LEU A 121 12.34 -10.16 6.67
C LEU A 121 12.48 -11.67 6.46
N LEU A 122 11.37 -12.36 6.11
CA LEU A 122 11.40 -13.78 5.76
C LEU A 122 12.29 -14.03 4.54
N ARG A 123 12.23 -13.15 3.53
CA ARG A 123 13.10 -13.23 2.35
C ARG A 123 14.58 -13.16 2.72
N VAL A 124 14.96 -12.17 3.52
CA VAL A 124 16.36 -12.01 3.99
C VAL A 124 16.78 -13.20 4.85
N PHE A 125 15.88 -13.72 5.67
CA PHE A 125 16.14 -14.89 6.52
C PHE A 125 16.37 -16.17 5.70
N MET A 126 15.62 -16.38 4.61
CA MET A 126 15.81 -17.51 3.70
C MET A 126 17.21 -17.52 3.04
N ASP A 127 17.82 -16.35 2.88
CA ASP A 127 19.18 -16.18 2.36
C ASP A 127 20.21 -15.83 3.45
N ALA A 128 19.90 -16.09 4.73
CA ALA A 128 20.71 -15.63 5.86
C ALA A 128 22.16 -16.10 5.85
N LYS A 129 22.47 -17.20 5.17
CA LYS A 129 23.86 -17.68 5.00
C LYS A 129 24.74 -16.72 4.20
N ASN A 130 24.13 -15.90 3.35
CA ASN A 130 24.82 -14.94 2.48
C ASN A 130 24.67 -13.49 2.97
N VAL A 131 24.00 -13.27 4.11
CA VAL A 131 23.72 -11.94 4.66
C VAL A 131 24.56 -11.73 5.92
N ASP A 132 25.16 -10.55 6.06
CA ASP A 132 25.90 -10.18 7.28
C ASP A 132 24.95 -10.28 8.50
N PRO A 133 25.34 -11.01 9.57
CA PRO A 133 24.56 -11.11 10.80
C PRO A 133 24.15 -9.74 11.39
N VAL A 134 24.97 -8.71 11.24
CA VAL A 134 24.66 -7.35 11.70
C VAL A 134 23.49 -6.76 10.93
N HIS A 135 23.44 -6.95 9.61
CA HIS A 135 22.32 -6.52 8.79
C HIS A 135 21.04 -7.29 9.13
N LEU A 136 21.15 -8.61 9.34
CA LEU A 136 20.01 -9.44 9.76
C LEU A 136 19.39 -8.93 11.08
N GLN A 137 20.21 -8.56 12.06
CA GLN A 137 19.75 -7.95 13.31
C GLN A 137 19.01 -6.62 13.07
N TRP A 138 19.53 -5.76 12.21
CA TRP A 138 18.87 -4.50 11.88
C TRP A 138 17.52 -4.69 11.19
N TYR A 139 17.39 -5.67 10.29
CA TYR A 139 16.10 -5.98 9.68
C TYR A 139 15.06 -6.41 10.72
N VAL A 140 15.46 -7.23 11.70
CA VAL A 140 14.58 -7.63 12.81
C VAL A 140 14.20 -6.42 13.67
N ILE A 141 15.15 -5.55 14.03
CA ILE A 141 14.90 -4.35 14.85
C ILE A 141 13.92 -3.39 14.15
N ILE A 142 14.13 -3.13 12.87
CA ILE A 142 13.25 -2.26 12.08
C ILE A 142 11.84 -2.88 11.99
N HIS A 143 11.75 -4.18 11.74
CA HIS A 143 10.47 -4.87 11.70
C HIS A 143 9.71 -4.76 13.03
N MET A 144 10.39 -4.99 14.15
CA MET A 144 9.79 -4.83 15.48
C MET A 144 9.33 -3.39 15.75
N THR A 145 10.04 -2.39 15.22
CA THR A 145 9.61 -0.98 15.32
C THR A 145 8.28 -0.75 14.58
N PHE A 146 8.09 -1.34 13.41
CA PHE A 146 6.81 -1.27 12.69
C PHE A 146 5.69 -2.01 13.43
N VAL A 147 5.96 -3.21 13.95
CA VAL A 147 4.99 -3.99 14.74
C VAL A 147 4.51 -3.21 15.97
N ILE A 148 5.45 -2.64 16.73
CA ILE A 148 5.13 -1.83 17.92
C ILE A 148 4.32 -0.59 17.53
N SER A 149 4.71 0.09 16.45
CA SER A 149 3.99 1.28 15.96
C SER A 149 2.55 0.97 15.53
N ALA A 150 2.34 -0.14 14.81
CA ALA A 150 1.01 -0.59 14.39
C ALA A 150 0.15 -0.99 15.59
N PHE A 151 0.74 -1.68 16.57
CA PHE A 151 0.04 -2.05 17.79
C PHE A 151 -0.36 -0.82 18.63
N ALA A 152 0.55 0.14 18.79
CA ALA A 152 0.28 1.40 19.47
C ALA A 152 -0.85 2.19 18.79
N MET A 153 -0.85 2.23 17.45
CA MET A 153 -1.91 2.87 16.68
C MET A 153 -3.27 2.18 16.88
N GLY A 154 -3.31 0.85 16.88
CA GLY A 154 -4.53 0.09 17.15
C GLY A 154 -5.04 0.25 18.58
N TYR A 155 -4.14 0.36 19.54
CA TYR A 155 -4.50 0.64 20.93
C TYR A 155 -5.10 2.05 21.09
N LEU A 156 -4.48 3.07 20.47
CA LEU A 156 -5.00 4.45 20.48
C LEU A 156 -6.37 4.56 19.80
N ASP A 157 -6.57 3.87 18.68
CA ASP A 157 -7.88 3.81 17.99
C ASP A 157 -8.97 3.22 18.90
N LYS A 158 -8.64 2.14 19.62
CA LYS A 158 -9.58 1.53 20.59
C LYS A 158 -9.95 2.48 21.74
N LEU A 159 -9.01 3.29 22.22
CA LEU A 159 -9.24 4.26 23.29
C LEU A 159 -10.04 5.49 22.85
N THR A 160 -9.97 5.85 21.57
CA THR A 160 -10.62 7.06 21.02
C THR A 160 -11.99 6.80 20.42
N LYS A 161 -12.35 5.53 20.17
CA LYS A 161 -13.73 5.10 19.87
C LYS A 161 -14.61 5.14 21.12
N HIS A 162 -15.07 6.34 21.47
CA HIS A 162 -16.19 6.60 22.37
C HIS A 162 -17.25 7.43 21.64
#